data_AF-A0A7C2IS05-F1
#
_entry.id   AF-A0A7C2IS05-F1
#
_cell.length_a   1.000
_cell.length_b   1.000
_cell.length_c   1.000
_cell.angle_alpha   90.00
_cell.angle_beta   90.00
_cell.angle_gamma   90.00
#
_symmetry.space_group_name_H-M   'P 1'
#
loop_
_entity.id
_entity.type
_entity.pdbx_description
1 polymer ?
#
loop_
_entity_poly.entity_id
_entity_poly.type
_entity_poly.pdbx_seq_one_letter_code
_entity_poly.pdbx_strand_id
1 'polypeptide(L)'
;MGVAREFQIPLEGVQVRVSHKQNLLVGGPNDPQQRQMRITELYREISVRGPITDEQRERLLWGAEHCPVHNSISAAIPIRTTIAVVQERVSRG
;
A
#
# COMPACT_ATOMS: atom_id res chain seq x y z
N MET A 1 6.43 -10.07 -14.21
CA MET A 1 5.74 -11.18 -13.51
C MET A 1 5.54 -10.80 -12.04
N GLY A 2 4.65 -11.47 -11.31
CA GLY A 2 4.41 -11.18 -9.89
C GLY A 2 5.30 -12.05 -8.98
N VAL A 3 5.88 -11.45 -7.94
CA VAL A 3 6.80 -12.11 -6.99
C VAL A 3 6.27 -13.44 -6.46
N ALA A 4 4.99 -13.52 -6.11
CA ALA A 4 4.40 -14.76 -5.59
C ALA A 4 4.53 -15.93 -6.59
N ARG A 5 4.36 -15.68 -7.88
CA ARG A 5 4.50 -16.72 -8.91
C ARG A 5 5.95 -17.10 -9.13
N GLU A 6 6.84 -16.10 -9.19
CA GLU A 6 8.26 -16.28 -9.44
C GLU A 6 8.95 -17.11 -8.35
N PHE A 7 8.59 -16.87 -7.10
CA PHE A 7 9.17 -17.57 -5.95
C PHE A 7 8.27 -18.69 -5.40
N GLN A 8 7.22 -19.08 -6.15
CA GLN A 8 6.28 -20.13 -5.76
C GLN A 8 5.73 -19.96 -4.33
N ILE A 9 5.43 -18.71 -3.96
CA ILE A 9 4.87 -18.38 -2.64
C ILE A 9 3.42 -18.85 -2.61
N PRO A 10 2.98 -19.61 -1.58
CA PRO A 10 1.61 -20.13 -1.47
C PRO A 10 0.65 -19.02 -1.02
N LEU A 11 0.50 -18.00 -1.87
CA LEU A 11 -0.35 -16.84 -1.64
C LEU A 11 -1.78 -17.15 -2.06
N GLU A 12 -2.68 -17.23 -1.08
CA GLU A 12 -4.09 -17.58 -1.27
C GLU A 12 -4.97 -16.34 -1.43
N GLY A 13 -4.57 -15.21 -0.83
CA GLY A 13 -5.34 -13.99 -0.90
C GLY A 13 -4.52 -12.75 -0.58
N VAL A 14 -4.90 -11.63 -1.20
CA VAL A 14 -4.31 -10.31 -0.95
C VAL A 14 -5.43 -9.30 -0.76
N GLN A 15 -5.30 -8.46 0.24
CA GLN A 15 -6.08 -7.24 0.40
C GLN A 15 -5.12 -6.06 0.54
N VAL A 16 -5.39 -4.98 -0.20
CA VAL A 16 -4.62 -3.75 -0.12
C VAL A 16 -5.55 -2.63 0.28
N ARG A 17 -5.23 -1.92 1.36
CA ARG A 17 -5.88 -0.66 1.74
C ARG A 17 -4.91 0.47 1.47
N VAL A 18 -5.37 1.49 0.74
CA VAL A 18 -4.60 2.71 0.50
C VAL A 18 -5.31 3.86 1.16
N SER A 19 -4.58 4.62 1.97
CA SER A 19 -5.00 5.90 2.53
C SER A 19 -3.95 6.95 2.20
N HIS A 20 -4.28 8.23 2.42
CA HIS A 20 -3.41 9.32 2.04
C HIS A 20 -3.45 10.46 3.05
N LYS A 21 -2.38 11.24 3.08
CA LYS A 21 -2.35 12.57 3.71
C LYS A 21 -2.44 13.62 2.63
N GLN A 22 -3.19 14.68 2.88
CA GLN A 22 -3.26 15.86 2.01
C GLN A 22 -2.69 17.08 2.75
N ASN A 23 -2.19 18.06 2.01
CA ASN A 23 -1.77 19.33 2.60
C ASN A 23 -2.98 20.06 3.23
N LEU A 24 -2.73 20.72 4.36
CA LEU A 24 -3.72 21.58 5.00
C LEU A 24 -3.76 22.94 4.31
N LEU A 25 -4.96 23.49 4.20
CA LEU A 25 -5.20 24.80 3.63
C LEU A 25 -5.29 25.82 4.76
N VAL A 26 -4.71 26.99 4.52
CA VAL A 26 -4.86 28.17 5.37
C VAL A 26 -5.55 29.23 4.54
N GLY A 27 -6.83 29.48 4.80
CA GLY A 27 -7.63 30.46 4.06
C GLY A 27 -9.13 30.12 3.99
N GLY A 28 -9.95 31.14 3.71
CA GLY A 28 -11.40 31.02 3.59
C GLY A 28 -11.88 30.42 2.25
N PRO A 29 -13.20 30.27 2.05
CA PRO A 29 -13.81 29.53 0.92
C PRO A 29 -13.50 30.08 -0.48
N ASN A 30 -12.96 31.30 -0.59
CA ASN A 30 -12.56 31.90 -1.86
C ASN A 30 -11.06 31.76 -2.17
N ASP A 31 -10.29 31.12 -1.30
CA ASP A 31 -8.85 30.99 -1.49
C ASP A 31 -8.54 29.99 -2.64
N PRO A 32 -7.84 30.43 -3.71
CA PRO A 32 -7.41 29.55 -4.80
C PRO A 32 -6.55 28.38 -4.34
N GLN A 33 -5.82 28.52 -3.23
CA GLN A 33 -5.05 27.44 -2.64
C GLN A 33 -5.95 26.28 -2.18
N GLN A 34 -7.20 26.54 -1.75
CA GLN A 34 -8.13 25.46 -1.37
C GLN A 34 -8.40 24.46 -2.49
N ARG A 35 -8.33 24.90 -3.74
CA ARG A 35 -8.55 24.06 -4.93
C ARG A 35 -7.31 23.27 -5.32
N GLN A 36 -6.19 23.50 -4.66
CA GLN A 36 -4.91 22.83 -4.88
C GLN A 36 -4.57 21.83 -3.76
N MET A 37 -5.57 21.20 -3.13
CA MET A 37 -5.28 20.09 -2.21
C MET A 37 -4.53 18.98 -2.95
N ARG A 38 -3.32 18.69 -2.49
CA ARG A 38 -2.43 17.69 -3.04
C ARG A 38 -2.23 16.60 -2.01
N ILE A 39 -2.21 15.37 -2.49
CA ILE A 39 -1.70 14.25 -1.71
C ILE A 39 -0.22 14.53 -1.42
N THR A 40 0.15 14.50 -0.14
CA THR A 40 1.53 14.68 0.31
C THR A 40 2.18 13.36 0.69
N GLU A 41 1.39 12.33 0.95
CA GLU A 41 1.87 11.02 1.38
C GLU A 41 0.81 9.95 1.13
N LEU A 42 1.23 8.74 0.77
CA LEU A 42 0.39 7.55 0.70
C LEU A 42 0.77 6.56 1.80
N TYR A 43 -0.24 5.92 2.38
CA TYR A 43 -0.06 4.77 3.26
C TYR A 43 -0.73 3.56 2.60
N ARG A 44 0.02 2.46 2.49
CA ARG A 44 -0.40 1.22 1.87
C ARG A 44 -0.29 0.10 2.89
N GLU A 45 -1.43 -0.42 3.29
CA GLU A 45 -1.53 -1.57 4.19
C GLU A 45 -1.85 -2.81 3.37
N ILE A 46 -0.93 -3.77 3.36
CA ILE A 46 -1.07 -5.02 2.63
C ILE A 46 -1.36 -6.15 3.63
N SER A 47 -2.47 -6.84 3.44
CA SER A 47 -2.80 -8.05 4.19
C SER A 47 -2.74 -9.24 3.23
N VAL A 48 -1.92 -10.24 3.56
CA VAL A 48 -1.76 -11.45 2.75
C VAL A 48 -2.22 -12.68 3.52
N ARG A 49 -2.72 -13.68 2.80
CA ARG A 49 -3.19 -14.95 3.36
C ARG A 49 -2.54 -16.15 2.67
N GLY A 50 -2.39 -17.22 3.42
CA GLY A 50 -1.75 -18.48 3.03
C GLY A 50 -0.61 -18.87 3.98
N PRO A 51 -0.02 -20.06 3.81
CA PRO A 51 1.10 -20.55 4.61
C PRO A 51 2.40 -19.84 4.22
N ILE A 52 2.45 -18.53 4.46
CA ILE A 52 3.53 -17.61 4.06
C ILE A 52 4.53 -17.50 5.21
N THR A 53 5.80 -17.82 4.93
CA THR A 53 6.90 -17.62 5.88
C THR A 53 7.30 -16.15 5.97
N ASP A 54 8.05 -15.77 7.01
CA ASP A 54 8.55 -14.40 7.15
C ASP A 54 9.44 -13.98 5.97
N GLU A 55 10.30 -14.87 5.47
CA GLU A 55 11.12 -14.60 4.30
C GLU A 55 10.26 -14.37 3.04
N GLN A 56 9.20 -15.16 2.85
CA GLN A 56 8.28 -14.97 1.73
C GLN A 56 7.48 -13.67 1.86
N ARG A 57 7.06 -13.30 3.07
CA ARG A 57 6.42 -12.02 3.37
C ARG A 57 7.36 -10.85 3.02
N GLU A 58 8.64 -10.96 3.36
CA GLU A 58 9.65 -9.94 3.00
C GLU A 58 9.83 -9.83 1.49
N ARG A 59 9.86 -10.95 0.76
CA ARG A 59 9.90 -10.92 -0.72
C ARG A 59 8.67 -10.24 -1.30
N LEU A 60 7.48 -10.51 -0.76
CA LEU A 60 6.25 -9.84 -1.20
C LEU A 60 6.31 -8.32 -0.94
N LEU A 61 6.82 -7.90 0.22
CA LEU A 61 7.06 -6.48 0.52
C LEU A 61 8.03 -5.87 -0.48
N TRP A 62 9.16 -6.52 -0.72
CA TRP A 62 10.15 -6.08 -1.68
C TRP A 62 9.53 -5.89 -3.07
N GLY A 63 8.73 -6.86 -3.54
CA GLY A 63 8.01 -6.72 -4.80
C GLY A 63 7.04 -5.54 -4.84
N ALA A 64 6.36 -5.26 -3.73
CA ALA A 64 5.45 -4.13 -3.63
C ALA A 64 6.19 -2.77 -3.67
N GLU A 65 7.40 -2.69 -3.14
CA GLU A 65 8.25 -1.49 -3.15
C GLU A 65 8.99 -1.30 -4.49
N HIS A 66 9.19 -2.34 -5.30
CA HIS A 66 9.97 -2.25 -6.53
C HIS A 66 9.13 -2.35 -7.81
N CYS A 67 7.81 -2.39 -7.70
CA CYS A 67 6.95 -2.49 -8.88
C CYS A 67 6.96 -1.17 -9.69
N PRO A 68 6.81 -1.22 -11.04
CA PRO A 68 6.89 -0.02 -11.88
C PRO A 68 5.94 1.11 -11.47
N VAL A 69 4.77 0.76 -10.94
CA VAL A 69 3.79 1.72 -10.43
C VAL A 69 4.27 2.40 -9.16
N HIS A 70 4.87 1.66 -8.22
CA HIS A 70 5.48 2.26 -7.04
C HIS A 70 6.54 3.28 -7.46
N ASN A 71 7.48 2.89 -8.32
CA ASN A 71 8.57 3.76 -8.78
C ASN A 71 8.06 5.06 -9.44
N SER A 72 6.95 4.97 -10.17
CA SER A 72 6.34 6.12 -10.85
C SER A 72 5.71 7.09 -9.85
N ILE A 73 5.07 6.58 -8.80
CA ILE A 73 4.37 7.40 -7.81
C ILE A 73 5.33 7.93 -6.73
N SER A 74 6.28 7.09 -6.28
CA SER A 74 7.23 7.42 -5.22
C SER A 74 8.22 8.51 -5.60
N ALA A 75 8.42 8.76 -6.89
CA ALA A 75 9.17 9.91 -7.40
C ALA A 75 8.52 11.27 -7.06
N ALA A 76 7.19 11.31 -6.90
CA ALA A 76 6.45 12.54 -6.64
C ALA A 76 5.98 12.65 -5.18
N ILE A 77 5.60 11.54 -4.56
CA ILE A 77 5.06 11.52 -3.19
C ILE A 77 5.59 10.30 -2.43
N PRO A 78 5.99 10.43 -1.15
CA PRO A 78 6.41 9.29 -0.35
C PRO A 78 5.27 8.29 -0.17
N ILE A 79 5.62 7.00 -0.19
CA ILE A 79 4.71 5.89 0.05
C ILE A 79 5.23 5.12 1.26
N ARG A 80 4.39 4.94 2.29
CA ARG A 80 4.68 4.07 3.43
C ARG A 80 3.91 2.78 3.28
N THR A 81 4.61 1.65 3.30
CA THR A 81 3.97 0.35 3.19
C THR A 81 4.14 -0.45 4.47
N THR A 82 3.05 -1.09 4.89
CA THR A 82 3.08 -2.17 5.87
C THR A 82 2.54 -3.44 5.22
N ILE A 83 3.08 -4.59 5.62
CA ILE A 83 2.56 -5.88 5.21
C ILE A 83 2.37 -6.78 6.42
N ALA A 84 1.26 -7.50 6.47
CA ALA A 84 0.98 -8.49 7.51
C ALA A 84 0.44 -9.78 6.87
N VAL A 85 0.90 -10.92 7.37
CA VAL A 85 0.23 -12.20 7.13
C VAL A 85 -0.93 -12.27 8.10
N VAL A 86 -2.15 -12.37 7.59
CA VAL A 86 -3.36 -12.37 8.40
C VAL A 86 -4.03 -13.73 8.37
N GLN A 87 -4.56 -14.17 9.51
CA GLN A 87 -5.49 -15.28 9.56
C GLN A 87 -6.88 -14.76 9.18
N GLU A 88 -7.71 -15.61 8.58
CA GLU A 88 -9.07 -15.24 8.21
C GLU A 88 -9.84 -14.79 9.47
N ARG A 89 -10.23 -13.51 9.52
CA ARG A 89 -11.25 -13.09 10.49
C ARG A 89 -12.56 -13.66 9.99
N VAL A 90 -13.02 -14.74 10.62
CA VAL A 90 -14.42 -15.14 10.57
C VAL A 90 -15.24 -13.91 10.99
N SER A 91 -15.81 -13.20 10.02
CA SER A 91 -16.77 -12.15 10.28
C SER A 91 -17.98 -12.81 10.92
N ARG A 92 -18.11 -12.70 12.26
CA ARG A 92 -19.41 -12.88 12.91
C ARG A 92 -20.35 -11.87 12.26
N GLY A 93 -21.42 -12.40 11.67
CA GLY A 93 -22.45 -11.65 10.95
C GLY A 93 -23.27 -10.73 11.85
#